data_AF-A0A9N9US87-F1
#
_entry.id   AF-A0A9N9US87-F1
#
_cell.length_a   1.000
_cell.length_b   1.000
_cell.length_c   1.000
_cell.angle_alpha   90.00
_cell.angle_beta   90.00
_cell.angle_gamma   90.00
#
_symmetry.space_group_name_H-M   'P 1'
#
loop_
_entity.id
_entity.type
_entity.pdbx_description
1 polymer ?
#
loop_
_entity_poly.entity_id
_entity_poly.type
_entity_poly.pdbx_seq_one_letter_code
_entity_poly.pdbx_strand_id
1 'polypeptide(L)'
;MAAGEEKVSPTGDDTSSGNGQGKQPLQTLNTTSDREDGFLQAEPDPPKEGLMAWLQVLGAFVLNLNTWGLMNSYGVFQTFYQLHLLQSESSSSISWIGSTQAFFLFIVSMITGPIFDAGHLALLLWVGSGLVVIGSFLVTIASQYWQIFLTQALVMGVGFGLIYLPAPAVVSQHFHAHTALAMGASSAGSALGGVIYPIVFSRLEPRIGFGWASRVLAFIVLLTSAIPIALMRTKTHSERLSKRIVARNCSLIDYSAFRDPPYLLLNLGLFFGFMGLYIVLYYVELFALDHNISPEISEYLLIIINLSSLPGRLIPGYYADRIGSINVQFSVALLSMILTFCLMTIRSAASLVVFAVLFGFSTGAFMGLPAAGVVNLSADKSKIGTRLGMTLAFVGIGVLVSNPIAGAILGANKNWVGLISWCGALLAASSVSMAACRISKVGTRLSEVI
;
A
#
# COMPACT_ATOMS: atom_id res chain seq x y z
N MET A 1 -63.63 56.37 0.43
CA MET A 1 -62.54 56.42 1.43
C MET A 1 -62.23 54.98 1.86
N ALA A 2 -61.05 54.39 1.68
CA ALA A 2 -59.88 55.06 1.21
C ALA A 2 -60.17 55.85 -0.09
N ALA A 3 -61.01 55.30 -0.97
CA ALA A 3 -61.53 55.86 -2.24
C ALA A 3 -60.81 55.16 -3.40
N GLY A 4 -61.57 54.39 -4.17
CA GLY A 4 -62.07 54.74 -5.51
C GLY A 4 -61.68 53.53 -6.37
N GLU A 5 -62.46 52.98 -7.28
CA GLU A 5 -63.67 53.38 -7.99
C GLU A 5 -64.51 52.13 -8.29
N GLU A 6 -65.81 52.34 -8.48
CA GLU A 6 -66.82 51.39 -8.95
C GLU A 6 -66.48 50.71 -10.29
N LYS A 7 -66.91 49.44 -10.44
CA LYS A 7 -67.79 49.01 -11.54
C LYS A 7 -68.42 47.63 -11.32
N VAL A 8 -69.69 47.66 -10.91
CA VAL A 8 -70.88 47.05 -11.54
C VAL A 8 -70.74 45.63 -12.16
N SER A 9 -71.53 44.71 -11.59
CA SER A 9 -71.93 43.35 -12.03
C SER A 9 -72.89 43.39 -13.25
N PRO A 10 -73.30 42.27 -13.91
CA PRO A 10 -74.39 41.43 -13.34
C PRO A 10 -74.50 39.94 -13.81
N THR A 11 -75.19 39.14 -12.98
CA THR A 11 -76.26 38.15 -13.27
C THR A 11 -76.11 36.93 -14.22
N GLY A 12 -76.75 35.84 -13.77
CA GLY A 12 -77.38 34.75 -14.57
C GLY A 12 -77.23 33.39 -13.86
N ASP A 13 -78.22 32.87 -13.10
CA ASP A 13 -79.43 32.12 -13.53
C ASP A 13 -79.06 30.92 -14.45
N ASP A 14 -79.57 29.68 -14.36
CA ASP A 14 -80.75 29.11 -13.71
C ASP A 14 -80.76 27.57 -13.94
N THR A 15 -81.74 26.86 -13.35
CA THR A 15 -82.29 25.51 -13.70
C THR A 15 -81.46 24.25 -13.37
N SER A 16 -81.87 23.27 -12.55
CA SER A 16 -83.12 22.49 -12.37
C SER A 16 -83.29 21.27 -13.29
N SER A 17 -83.80 20.18 -12.67
CA SER A 17 -84.48 19.02 -13.28
C SER A 17 -83.63 17.78 -13.58
N GLY A 18 -83.93 16.70 -12.85
CA GLY A 18 -83.45 15.35 -13.13
C GLY A 18 -84.40 14.54 -14.02
N ASN A 19 -83.92 13.40 -14.51
CA ASN A 19 -84.64 12.12 -14.43
C ASN A 19 -83.68 10.98 -14.79
N GLY A 20 -83.80 9.87 -14.06
CA GLY A 20 -82.92 8.70 -14.20
C GLY A 20 -83.33 7.74 -15.29
N GLN A 21 -82.38 6.88 -15.70
CA GLN A 21 -82.63 5.52 -16.15
C GLN A 21 -81.35 4.67 -16.10
N GLY A 22 -81.40 3.58 -15.31
CA GLY A 22 -80.80 2.28 -15.65
C GLY A 22 -79.29 2.06 -15.42
N LYS A 23 -78.93 1.49 -14.25
CA LYS A 23 -78.12 0.26 -14.06
C LYS A 23 -77.52 0.23 -12.63
N GLN A 24 -77.85 -0.79 -11.84
CA GLN A 24 -77.04 -1.27 -10.71
C GLN A 24 -76.56 -2.70 -11.06
N PRO A 25 -75.53 -3.26 -10.39
CA PRO A 25 -74.44 -2.67 -9.60
C PRO A 25 -73.07 -3.17 -10.11
N LEU A 26 -72.07 -2.29 -10.28
CA LEU A 26 -70.68 -2.75 -10.47
C LEU A 26 -69.95 -2.70 -9.15
N GLN A 27 -69.91 -3.88 -8.52
CA GLN A 27 -68.88 -4.30 -7.59
C GLN A 27 -67.53 -3.78 -8.09
N THR A 28 -66.89 -2.91 -7.33
CA THR A 28 -65.48 -2.59 -7.47
C THR A 28 -64.71 -3.88 -7.21
N LEU A 29 -64.32 -4.52 -8.32
CA LEU A 29 -63.43 -5.66 -8.34
C LEU A 29 -62.17 -5.32 -7.57
N ASN A 30 -61.89 -6.16 -6.58
CA ASN A 30 -60.55 -6.43 -6.06
C ASN A 30 -59.56 -6.58 -7.23
N THR A 31 -58.76 -5.56 -7.48
CA THR A 31 -57.43 -5.73 -8.05
C THR A 31 -56.45 -5.50 -6.91
N THR A 32 -56.08 -6.63 -6.29
CA THR A 32 -54.77 -6.92 -5.70
C THR A 32 -53.89 -5.72 -5.41
N SER A 33 -53.65 -5.54 -4.11
CA SER A 33 -52.50 -4.86 -3.58
C SER A 33 -51.21 -5.50 -4.09
N ASP A 34 -50.70 -5.05 -5.23
CA ASP A 34 -49.28 -5.15 -5.51
C ASP A 34 -48.61 -4.04 -4.71
N ARG A 35 -48.35 -4.38 -3.44
CA ARG A 35 -47.31 -3.73 -2.66
C ARG A 35 -46.02 -3.90 -3.46
N GLU A 36 -45.61 -2.86 -4.17
CA GLU A 36 -44.18 -2.63 -4.38
C GLU A 36 -43.58 -2.33 -3.01
N ASP A 37 -43.37 -3.40 -2.24
CA ASP A 37 -42.40 -3.43 -1.16
C ASP A 37 -41.05 -3.24 -1.87
N GLY A 38 -40.69 -1.99 -2.11
CA GLY A 38 -39.34 -1.60 -2.47
C GLY A 38 -38.44 -2.16 -1.39
N PHE A 39 -37.73 -3.24 -1.70
CA PHE A 39 -36.61 -3.71 -0.93
C PHE A 39 -35.60 -2.56 -0.87
N LEU A 40 -35.75 -1.67 0.09
CA LEU A 40 -34.64 -0.92 0.64
C LEU A 40 -33.65 -2.00 1.08
N GLN A 41 -32.67 -2.28 0.23
CA GLN A 41 -31.51 -3.06 0.61
C GLN A 41 -30.93 -2.33 1.81
N ALA A 42 -31.21 -2.84 3.01
CA ALA A 42 -30.51 -2.42 4.20
C ALA A 42 -29.02 -2.49 3.87
N GLU A 43 -28.31 -1.37 4.02
CA GLU A 43 -26.86 -1.39 3.87
C GLU A 43 -26.34 -2.53 4.75
N PRO A 44 -25.59 -3.49 4.19
CA PRO A 44 -25.13 -4.63 4.96
C PRO A 44 -24.35 -4.11 6.16
N ASP A 45 -24.65 -4.65 7.35
CA ASP A 45 -24.01 -4.26 8.60
C ASP A 45 -22.49 -4.12 8.40
N PRO A 46 -21.88 -3.06 8.95
CA PRO A 46 -20.45 -2.87 8.83
C PRO A 46 -19.73 -4.14 9.32
N PRO A 47 -18.64 -4.53 8.63
CA PRO A 47 -17.95 -5.77 8.91
C PRO A 47 -17.57 -5.82 10.40
N LYS A 48 -17.98 -6.88 11.11
CA LYS A 48 -17.55 -7.08 12.50
C LYS A 48 -16.03 -7.21 12.54
N GLU A 49 -15.36 -6.23 13.16
CA GLU A 49 -13.90 -6.17 13.35
C GLU A 49 -13.45 -7.05 14.53
N GLY A 50 -14.02 -8.25 14.62
CA GLY A 50 -13.70 -9.23 15.66
C GLY A 50 -12.44 -10.05 15.35
N LEU A 51 -12.26 -11.15 16.07
CA LEU A 51 -11.09 -12.04 15.94
C LEU A 51 -10.79 -12.44 14.49
N MET A 52 -11.82 -12.76 13.69
CA MET A 52 -11.65 -13.17 12.31
C MET A 52 -11.00 -12.08 11.43
N ALA A 53 -11.31 -10.81 11.69
CA ALA A 53 -10.71 -9.67 10.97
C ALA A 53 -9.23 -9.52 11.35
N TRP A 54 -8.90 -9.64 12.64
CA TRP A 54 -7.52 -9.61 13.12
C TRP A 54 -6.69 -10.81 12.67
N LEU A 55 -7.28 -11.97 12.44
CA LEU A 55 -6.59 -13.09 11.78
C LEU A 55 -6.21 -12.76 10.33
N GLN A 56 -6.98 -11.93 9.62
CA GLN A 56 -6.59 -11.44 8.30
C GLN A 56 -5.39 -10.50 8.41
N VAL A 57 -5.35 -9.64 9.43
CA VAL A 57 -4.21 -8.77 9.72
C VAL A 57 -2.96 -9.59 10.01
N LEU A 58 -3.08 -10.69 10.78
CA LEU A 58 -1.97 -11.61 11.03
C LEU A 58 -1.48 -12.29 9.73
N GLY A 59 -2.38 -12.74 8.87
CA GLY A 59 -2.02 -13.28 7.56
C GLY A 59 -1.27 -12.25 6.71
N ALA A 60 -1.81 -11.03 6.60
CA ALA A 60 -1.19 -9.92 5.88
C ALA A 60 0.15 -9.48 6.51
N PHE A 61 0.29 -9.56 7.84
CA PHE A 61 1.54 -9.33 8.55
C PHE A 61 2.62 -10.30 8.11
N VAL A 62 2.28 -11.59 8.06
CA VAL A 62 3.22 -12.62 7.64
C VAL A 62 3.58 -12.50 6.16
N LEU A 63 2.64 -12.13 5.29
CA LEU A 63 2.94 -11.82 3.89
C LEU A 63 3.90 -10.64 3.75
N ASN A 64 3.71 -9.56 4.52
CA ASN A 64 4.63 -8.42 4.52
C ASN A 64 6.01 -8.79 5.07
N LEU A 65 6.06 -9.66 6.09
CA LEU A 65 7.29 -10.22 6.61
C LEU A 65 8.04 -11.00 5.52
N ASN A 66 7.37 -11.90 4.80
CA ASN A 66 7.98 -12.75 3.76
C ASN A 66 8.24 -12.05 2.42
N THR A 67 7.74 -10.84 2.21
CA THR A 67 8.00 -10.07 0.98
C THR A 67 9.03 -8.98 1.26
N TRP A 68 8.56 -7.83 1.74
CA TRP A 68 9.40 -6.68 2.07
C TRP A 68 10.45 -6.97 3.13
N GLY A 69 10.17 -7.84 4.10
CA GLY A 69 11.19 -8.22 5.09
C GLY A 69 12.39 -8.94 4.47
N LEU A 70 12.16 -9.92 3.60
CA LEU A 70 13.24 -10.57 2.83
C LEU A 70 13.93 -9.58 1.89
N MET A 71 13.16 -8.70 1.25
CA MET A 71 13.71 -7.71 0.33
C MET A 71 14.61 -6.67 1.02
N ASN A 72 14.20 -6.19 2.19
CA ASN A 72 15.02 -5.30 3.04
C ASN A 72 16.30 -5.99 3.54
N SER A 73 16.33 -7.32 3.54
CA SER A 73 17.49 -8.11 3.95
C SER A 73 18.51 -8.30 2.83
N TYR A 74 18.20 -7.86 1.61
CA TYR A 74 19.07 -8.03 0.45
C TYR A 74 20.46 -7.42 0.66
N GLY A 75 20.58 -6.34 1.44
CA GLY A 75 21.87 -5.71 1.72
C GLY A 75 22.91 -6.69 2.29
N VAL A 76 22.49 -7.58 3.20
CA VAL A 76 23.39 -8.60 3.78
C VAL A 76 23.80 -9.65 2.74
N PHE A 77 22.86 -10.08 1.89
CA PHE A 77 23.17 -10.99 0.79
C PHE A 77 24.10 -10.34 -0.22
N GLN A 78 23.90 -9.05 -0.56
CA GLN A 78 24.75 -8.32 -1.47
C GLN A 78 26.20 -8.27 -0.98
N THR A 79 26.41 -7.92 0.29
CA THR A 79 27.73 -7.91 0.91
C THR A 79 28.36 -9.31 0.87
N PHE A 80 27.60 -10.35 1.25
CA PHE A 80 28.07 -11.72 1.21
C PHE A 80 28.46 -12.17 -0.22
N TYR A 81 27.62 -11.87 -1.21
CA TYR A 81 27.89 -12.19 -2.61
C TYR A 81 29.15 -11.49 -3.11
N GLN A 82 29.34 -10.21 -2.78
CA GLN A 82 30.54 -9.47 -3.19
C GLN A 82 31.81 -10.02 -2.56
N LEU A 83 31.76 -10.36 -1.27
CA LEU A 83 32.95 -10.74 -0.51
C LEU A 83 33.31 -12.22 -0.63
N HIS A 84 32.34 -13.11 -0.86
CA HIS A 84 32.57 -14.56 -0.71
C HIS A 84 32.11 -15.41 -1.90
N LEU A 85 31.00 -15.09 -2.57
CA LEU A 85 30.39 -16.01 -3.55
C LEU A 85 30.59 -15.60 -5.01
N LEU A 86 30.48 -14.31 -5.31
CA LEU A 86 30.49 -13.70 -6.64
C LEU A 86 31.62 -12.65 -6.75
N GLN A 87 32.80 -12.96 -6.23
CA GLN A 87 33.95 -12.04 -6.22
C GLN A 87 34.39 -11.58 -7.62
N SER A 88 34.09 -12.37 -8.66
CA SER A 88 34.38 -12.03 -10.06
C SER A 88 33.37 -11.07 -10.68
N GLU A 89 32.21 -10.90 -10.07
CA GLU A 89 31.15 -10.03 -10.57
C GLU A 89 31.32 -8.62 -10.02
N SER A 90 30.92 -7.63 -10.83
CA SER A 90 30.93 -6.25 -10.35
C SER A 90 29.86 -6.03 -9.27
N SER A 91 30.11 -5.12 -8.34
CA SER A 91 29.11 -4.67 -7.35
C SER A 91 27.79 -4.23 -8.01
N SER A 92 27.89 -3.59 -9.18
CA SER A 92 26.73 -3.21 -9.99
C SER A 92 25.96 -4.41 -10.52
N SER A 93 26.63 -5.42 -11.08
CA SER A 93 26.00 -6.68 -11.52
C SER A 93 25.22 -7.32 -10.38
N ILE A 94 25.82 -7.43 -9.20
CA ILE A 94 25.18 -8.03 -8.03
C ILE A 94 23.96 -7.21 -7.59
N SER A 95 24.03 -5.87 -7.60
CA SER A 95 22.91 -5.00 -7.21
C SER A 95 21.65 -5.16 -8.08
N TRP A 96 21.80 -5.66 -9.32
CA TRP A 96 20.67 -5.95 -10.20
C TRP A 96 19.75 -7.03 -9.65
N ILE A 97 20.27 -8.01 -8.90
CA ILE A 97 19.45 -9.09 -8.34
C ILE A 97 18.37 -8.51 -7.41
N GLY A 98 18.76 -7.68 -6.45
CA GLY A 98 17.84 -7.04 -5.50
C GLY A 98 16.92 -6.02 -6.17
N SER A 99 17.45 -5.20 -7.08
CA SER A 99 16.66 -4.18 -7.80
C SER A 99 15.58 -4.83 -8.69
N THR A 100 15.93 -5.90 -9.41
CA THR A 100 14.99 -6.66 -10.23
C THR A 100 13.96 -7.41 -9.38
N GLN A 101 14.36 -7.94 -8.22
CA GLN A 101 13.43 -8.52 -7.25
C GLN A 101 12.34 -7.51 -6.83
N ALA A 102 12.75 -6.28 -6.48
CA ALA A 102 11.83 -5.21 -6.11
C ALA A 102 10.94 -4.76 -7.28
N PHE A 103 11.50 -4.67 -8.48
CA PHE A 103 10.73 -4.37 -9.69
C PHE A 103 9.62 -5.40 -9.92
N PHE A 104 9.93 -6.70 -9.81
CA PHE A 104 8.93 -7.76 -9.99
C PHE A 104 7.82 -7.70 -8.94
N LEU A 105 8.14 -7.37 -7.70
CA LEU A 105 7.12 -7.14 -6.66
C LEU A 105 6.08 -6.11 -7.11
N PHE A 106 6.51 -4.98 -7.66
CA PHE A 106 5.58 -3.92 -8.11
C PHE A 106 4.87 -4.24 -9.43
N ILE A 107 5.58 -4.69 -10.46
CA ILE A 107 4.98 -4.88 -11.79
C ILE A 107 4.00 -6.06 -11.79
N VAL A 108 4.32 -7.15 -11.10
CA VAL A 108 3.43 -8.32 -11.00
C VAL A 108 2.20 -7.98 -10.17
N SER A 109 2.32 -7.08 -9.18
CA SER A 109 1.15 -6.58 -8.43
C SER A 109 0.09 -5.94 -9.33
N MET A 110 0.45 -5.32 -10.46
CA MET A 110 -0.55 -4.83 -11.44
C MET A 110 -1.43 -5.96 -11.99
N ILE A 111 -0.83 -7.12 -12.26
CA ILE A 111 -1.52 -8.31 -12.78
C ILE A 111 -2.29 -9.02 -11.67
N THR A 112 -1.74 -9.03 -10.46
CA THR A 112 -2.36 -9.64 -9.28
C THR A 112 -3.70 -8.99 -8.93
N GLY A 113 -3.85 -7.68 -9.14
CA GLY A 113 -5.06 -6.91 -8.79
C GLY A 113 -6.34 -7.48 -9.43
N PRO A 114 -6.44 -7.58 -10.76
CA PRO A 114 -7.60 -8.16 -11.42
C PRO A 114 -7.86 -9.63 -11.08
N ILE A 115 -6.82 -10.43 -10.85
CA ILE A 115 -6.97 -11.83 -10.41
C ILE A 115 -7.58 -11.89 -9.01
N PHE A 116 -7.15 -10.99 -8.11
CA PHE A 116 -7.72 -10.85 -6.79
C PHE A 116 -9.18 -10.41 -6.85
N ASP A 117 -9.49 -9.37 -7.64
CA ASP A 117 -10.85 -8.85 -7.82
C ASP A 117 -11.79 -9.93 -8.42
N ALA A 118 -11.27 -10.82 -9.29
CA ALA A 118 -11.99 -12.00 -9.79
C ALA A 118 -12.28 -13.08 -8.73
N GLY A 119 -11.76 -12.92 -7.52
CA GLY A 119 -12.00 -13.81 -6.38
C GLY A 119 -11.02 -14.97 -6.26
N HIS A 120 -9.87 -14.93 -6.96
CA HIS A 120 -8.88 -16.00 -6.94
C HIS A 120 -7.80 -15.84 -5.84
N LEU A 121 -8.19 -15.43 -4.63
CA LEU A 121 -7.25 -15.25 -3.51
C LEU A 121 -6.45 -16.52 -3.20
N ALA A 122 -7.10 -17.68 -3.10
CA ALA A 122 -6.42 -18.93 -2.76
C ALA A 122 -5.34 -19.29 -3.79
N LEU A 123 -5.62 -19.09 -5.08
CA LEU A 123 -4.65 -19.30 -6.16
C LEU A 123 -3.42 -18.41 -5.96
N LEU A 124 -3.64 -17.11 -5.71
CA LEU A 124 -2.56 -16.14 -5.49
C LEU A 124 -1.69 -16.51 -4.29
N LEU A 125 -2.31 -16.90 -3.17
CA LEU A 125 -1.59 -17.31 -1.96
C LEU A 125 -0.77 -18.58 -2.17
N TRP A 126 -1.35 -19.62 -2.77
CA TRP A 126 -0.66 -20.89 -3.02
C TRP A 126 0.49 -20.72 -4.01
N VAL A 127 0.23 -20.11 -5.17
CA VAL A 127 1.24 -19.96 -6.23
C VAL A 127 2.33 -18.98 -5.78
N GLY A 128 1.95 -17.82 -5.26
CA GLY A 128 2.91 -16.81 -4.87
C GLY A 128 3.77 -17.24 -3.67
N SER A 129 3.16 -17.80 -2.61
CA SER A 129 3.93 -18.34 -1.47
C SER A 129 4.80 -19.53 -1.88
N GLY A 130 4.30 -20.39 -2.78
CA GLY A 130 5.07 -21.50 -3.34
C GLY A 130 6.32 -21.01 -4.09
N LEU A 131 6.19 -19.99 -4.95
CA LEU A 131 7.33 -19.40 -5.65
C LEU A 131 8.34 -18.78 -4.69
N VAL A 132 7.90 -18.06 -3.65
CA VAL A 132 8.79 -17.47 -2.64
C VAL A 132 9.57 -18.57 -1.90
N VAL A 133 8.91 -19.65 -1.49
CA VAL A 133 9.55 -20.79 -0.81
C VAL A 133 10.53 -21.50 -1.76
N ILE A 134 10.10 -21.83 -2.98
CA ILE A 134 10.92 -22.51 -3.98
C ILE A 134 12.17 -21.67 -4.28
N GLY A 135 12.01 -20.38 -4.55
CA GLY A 135 13.13 -19.48 -4.81
C GLY A 135 14.09 -19.41 -3.61
N SER A 136 13.55 -19.34 -2.39
CA SER A 136 14.35 -19.33 -1.15
C SER A 136 15.14 -20.62 -0.94
N PHE A 137 14.63 -21.79 -1.35
CA PHE A 137 15.39 -23.05 -1.29
C PHE A 137 16.39 -23.19 -2.45
N LEU A 138 16.02 -22.75 -3.65
CA LEU A 138 16.90 -22.85 -4.82
C LEU A 138 18.13 -21.95 -4.70
N VAL A 139 18.02 -20.78 -4.06
CA VAL A 139 19.20 -19.90 -3.83
C VAL A 139 20.26 -20.59 -2.95
N THR A 140 19.87 -21.54 -2.10
CA THR A 140 20.77 -22.24 -1.16
C THR A 140 21.80 -23.15 -1.84
N ILE A 141 21.54 -23.54 -3.09
CA ILE A 141 22.41 -24.38 -3.92
C ILE A 141 23.00 -23.61 -5.09
N ALA A 142 22.67 -22.32 -5.23
CA ALA A 142 23.18 -21.48 -6.30
C ALA A 142 24.63 -21.08 -6.02
N SER A 143 25.49 -21.22 -7.02
CA SER A 143 26.91 -20.86 -6.97
C SER A 143 27.32 -19.87 -8.05
N GLN A 144 26.44 -19.62 -9.03
CA GLN A 144 26.69 -18.75 -10.17
C GLN A 144 25.73 -17.56 -10.16
N TYR A 145 26.18 -16.42 -10.69
CA TYR A 145 25.39 -15.19 -10.77
C TYR A 145 24.00 -15.42 -11.39
N TRP A 146 23.94 -16.07 -12.55
CA TRP A 146 22.68 -16.30 -13.26
C TRP A 146 21.70 -17.20 -12.46
N GLN A 147 22.21 -18.12 -11.65
CA GLN A 147 21.39 -19.00 -10.81
C GLN A 147 20.74 -18.19 -9.67
N ILE A 148 21.53 -17.33 -9.01
CA ILE A 148 21.04 -16.43 -7.96
C ILE A 148 20.06 -15.43 -8.56
N PHE A 149 20.37 -14.86 -9.73
CA PHE A 149 19.48 -13.95 -10.43
C PHE A 149 18.13 -14.61 -10.77
N LEU A 150 18.14 -15.82 -11.33
CA LEU A 150 16.91 -16.52 -11.67
C LEU A 150 16.07 -16.88 -10.43
N THR A 151 16.71 -17.34 -9.37
CA THR A 151 16.01 -17.83 -8.17
C THR A 151 15.54 -16.70 -7.26
N GLN A 152 16.42 -15.75 -6.97
CA GLN A 152 16.16 -14.64 -6.05
C GLN A 152 15.47 -13.47 -6.74
N ALA A 153 15.93 -13.04 -7.91
CA ALA A 153 15.33 -11.88 -8.58
C ALA A 153 14.00 -12.23 -9.26
N LEU A 154 13.99 -13.28 -10.09
CA LEU A 154 12.80 -13.63 -10.86
C LEU A 154 11.80 -14.46 -10.05
N VAL A 155 12.19 -15.66 -9.60
CA VAL A 155 11.24 -16.60 -8.95
C VAL A 155 10.66 -16.01 -7.65
N MET A 156 11.51 -15.54 -6.73
CA MET A 156 11.00 -14.89 -5.51
C MET A 156 10.31 -13.55 -5.82
N GLY A 157 10.84 -12.72 -6.73
CA GLY A 157 10.25 -11.43 -7.07
C GLY A 157 8.83 -11.54 -7.65
N VAL A 158 8.59 -12.50 -8.54
CA VAL A 158 7.25 -12.82 -9.05
C VAL A 158 6.36 -13.33 -7.91
N GLY A 159 6.88 -14.21 -7.07
CA GLY A 159 6.18 -14.67 -5.87
C GLY A 159 5.75 -13.52 -4.95
N PHE A 160 6.63 -12.52 -4.75
CA PHE A 160 6.34 -11.34 -3.96
C PHE A 160 5.19 -10.53 -4.55
N GLY A 161 5.18 -10.26 -5.85
CA GLY A 161 4.11 -9.49 -6.48
C GLY A 161 2.75 -10.20 -6.49
N LEU A 162 2.73 -11.54 -6.46
CA LEU A 162 1.50 -12.32 -6.36
C LEU A 162 0.85 -12.26 -4.97
N ILE A 163 1.64 -12.10 -3.90
CA ILE A 163 1.13 -12.12 -2.51
C ILE A 163 1.15 -10.75 -1.82
N TYR A 164 1.92 -9.79 -2.33
CA TYR A 164 2.00 -8.45 -1.74
C TYR A 164 0.68 -7.69 -1.85
N LEU A 165 0.04 -7.67 -3.03
CA LEU A 165 -1.23 -6.97 -3.22
C LEU A 165 -2.41 -7.57 -2.43
N PRO A 166 -2.60 -8.90 -2.35
CA PRO A 166 -3.67 -9.50 -1.58
C PRO A 166 -3.65 -9.14 -0.08
N ALA A 167 -2.48 -8.89 0.50
CA ALA A 167 -2.36 -8.55 1.92
C ALA A 167 -3.21 -7.32 2.31
N PRO A 168 -2.97 -6.11 1.79
CA PRO A 168 -3.83 -4.95 2.05
C PRO A 168 -5.25 -5.13 1.51
N ALA A 169 -5.44 -5.76 0.35
CA ALA A 169 -6.75 -5.89 -0.27
C ALA A 169 -7.73 -6.77 0.55
N VAL A 170 -7.24 -7.80 1.23
CA VAL A 170 -8.07 -8.61 2.14
C VAL A 170 -8.35 -7.87 3.44
N VAL A 171 -7.36 -7.16 4.00
CA VAL A 171 -7.52 -6.38 5.23
C VAL A 171 -8.61 -5.31 5.04
N SER A 172 -8.61 -4.59 3.92
CA SER A 172 -9.64 -3.56 3.64
C SER A 172 -11.05 -4.11 3.50
N GLN A 173 -11.23 -5.39 3.13
CA GLN A 173 -12.55 -6.02 3.10
C GLN A 173 -13.10 -6.33 4.50
N HIS A 174 -12.22 -6.43 5.51
CA HIS A 174 -12.57 -6.88 6.85
C HIS A 174 -12.73 -5.76 7.87
N PHE A 175 -12.18 -4.59 7.58
CA PHE A 175 -12.23 -3.40 8.42
C PHE A 175 -12.97 -2.28 7.69
N HIS A 176 -13.60 -1.40 8.48
CA HIS A 176 -14.25 -0.21 7.95
C HIS A 176 -13.84 1.00 8.80
N ALA A 177 -14.00 0.92 10.12
CA ALA A 177 -13.67 1.98 11.05
C ALA A 177 -12.18 2.02 11.42
N HIS A 178 -11.52 0.86 11.52
CA HIS A 178 -10.11 0.77 11.91
C HIS A 178 -9.20 0.28 10.78
N THR A 179 -9.50 0.70 9.55
CA THR A 179 -8.82 0.21 8.33
C THR A 179 -7.36 0.63 8.29
N ALA A 180 -7.04 1.89 8.63
CA ALA A 180 -5.69 2.42 8.62
C ALA A 180 -4.82 1.79 9.72
N LEU A 181 -5.35 1.57 10.93
CA LEU A 181 -4.67 0.82 11.98
C LEU A 181 -4.39 -0.62 11.55
N ALA A 182 -5.37 -1.31 10.95
CA ALA A 182 -5.19 -2.69 10.48
C ALA A 182 -4.15 -2.79 9.34
N MET A 183 -4.12 -1.82 8.43
CA MET A 183 -3.10 -1.69 7.38
C MET A 183 -1.72 -1.41 7.98
N GLY A 184 -1.63 -0.48 8.93
CA GLY A 184 -0.40 -0.20 9.67
C GLY A 184 0.13 -1.43 10.39
N ALA A 185 -0.75 -2.13 11.13
CA ALA A 185 -0.42 -3.34 11.86
C ALA A 185 0.05 -4.47 10.94
N SER A 186 -0.65 -4.74 9.84
CA SER A 186 -0.18 -5.75 8.87
C SER A 186 1.12 -5.34 8.20
N SER A 187 1.31 -4.06 7.85
CA SER A 187 2.56 -3.61 7.24
C SER A 187 3.75 -3.81 8.18
N ALA A 188 3.57 -3.70 9.51
CA ALA A 188 4.63 -3.86 10.52
C ALA A 188 5.45 -5.16 10.38
N GLY A 189 4.87 -6.21 9.77
CA GLY A 189 5.58 -7.45 9.46
C GLY A 189 6.83 -7.25 8.61
N SER A 190 6.85 -6.27 7.70
CA SER A 190 8.03 -6.02 6.86
C SER A 190 9.20 -5.40 7.62
N ALA A 191 8.92 -4.52 8.58
CA ALA A 191 9.95 -3.95 9.45
C ALA A 191 10.53 -5.02 10.37
N LEU A 192 9.68 -5.88 10.93
CA LEU A 192 10.14 -7.00 11.74
C LEU A 192 10.96 -8.01 10.91
N GLY A 193 10.52 -8.34 9.69
CA GLY A 193 11.27 -9.21 8.78
C GLY A 193 12.63 -8.64 8.40
N GLY A 194 12.70 -7.33 8.15
CA GLY A 194 13.96 -6.62 7.89
C GLY A 194 14.92 -6.56 9.09
N VAL A 195 14.50 -6.97 10.27
CA VAL A 195 15.36 -7.16 11.45
C VAL A 195 15.71 -8.64 11.64
N ILE A 196 14.72 -9.53 11.57
CA ILE A 196 14.91 -10.96 11.82
C ILE A 196 15.85 -11.59 10.79
N TYR A 197 15.56 -11.42 9.50
CA TYR A 197 16.28 -12.14 8.45
C TYR A 197 17.77 -11.77 8.33
N PRO A 198 18.17 -10.48 8.39
CA PRO A 198 19.58 -10.10 8.39
C PRO A 198 20.32 -10.67 9.59
N ILE A 199 19.73 -10.57 10.79
CA ILE A 199 20.36 -11.06 12.03
C ILE A 199 20.55 -12.58 11.97
N VAL A 200 19.54 -13.32 11.53
CA VAL A 200 19.64 -14.78 11.40
C VAL A 200 20.73 -15.14 10.40
N PHE A 201 20.77 -14.49 9.23
CA PHE A 201 21.80 -14.75 8.23
C PHE A 201 23.21 -14.42 8.75
N SER A 202 23.45 -13.19 9.20
CA SER A 202 24.79 -12.73 9.62
C SER A 202 25.35 -13.49 10.83
N ARG A 203 24.48 -14.09 11.67
CA ARG A 203 24.92 -14.90 12.81
C ARG A 203 25.16 -16.37 12.46
N LEU A 204 24.43 -16.91 11.48
CA LEU A 204 24.53 -18.31 11.10
C LEU A 204 25.55 -18.54 9.99
N GLU A 205 25.62 -17.65 9.00
CA GLU A 205 26.51 -17.78 7.84
C GLU A 205 27.96 -18.10 8.26
N PRO A 206 28.60 -17.37 9.21
CA PRO A 206 29.97 -17.67 9.61
C PRO A 206 30.15 -19.00 10.35
N ARG A 207 29.07 -19.59 10.87
CA ARG A 207 29.10 -20.79 11.72
C ARG A 207 28.76 -22.07 10.96
N ILE A 208 27.80 -22.01 10.04
CA ILE A 208 27.26 -23.17 9.32
C ILE A 208 27.35 -23.03 7.79
N GLY A 209 27.93 -21.92 7.31
CA GLY A 209 28.11 -21.61 5.90
C GLY A 209 26.83 -21.12 5.21
N PHE A 210 27.01 -20.49 4.05
CA PHE A 210 25.94 -19.93 3.22
C PHE A 210 24.78 -20.90 2.96
N GLY A 211 25.08 -22.12 2.50
CA GLY A 211 24.03 -23.06 2.08
C GLY A 211 23.06 -23.41 3.21
N TRP A 212 23.56 -23.66 4.42
CA TRP A 212 22.70 -23.96 5.57
C TRP A 212 22.09 -22.70 6.20
N ALA A 213 22.80 -21.59 6.27
CA ALA A 213 22.23 -20.32 6.75
C ALA A 213 21.02 -19.90 5.89
N SER A 214 21.17 -19.96 4.57
CA SER A 214 20.08 -19.67 3.61
C SER A 214 18.93 -20.69 3.71
N ARG A 215 19.22 -21.98 3.98
CA ARG A 215 18.15 -22.99 4.24
C ARG A 215 17.36 -22.68 5.50
N VAL A 216 18.01 -22.23 6.58
CA VAL A 216 17.30 -21.83 7.80
C VAL A 216 16.30 -20.72 7.50
N LEU A 217 16.70 -19.72 6.70
CA LEU A 217 15.78 -18.68 6.23
C LEU A 217 14.65 -19.26 5.39
N ALA A 218 14.95 -20.16 4.45
CA ALA A 218 13.93 -20.82 3.63
C ALA A 218 12.92 -21.64 4.46
N PHE A 219 13.36 -22.29 5.55
CA PHE A 219 12.47 -22.98 6.48
C PHE A 219 11.59 -22.00 7.27
N ILE A 220 12.13 -20.86 7.72
CA ILE A 220 11.34 -19.81 8.36
C ILE A 220 10.24 -19.35 7.40
N VAL A 221 10.61 -19.02 6.16
CA VAL A 221 9.68 -18.59 5.10
C VAL A 221 8.62 -19.65 4.80
N LEU A 222 8.99 -20.93 4.72
CA LEU A 222 8.08 -22.05 4.51
C LEU A 222 7.03 -22.13 5.64
N LEU A 223 7.48 -22.12 6.90
CA LEU A 223 6.61 -22.24 8.05
C LEU A 223 5.69 -21.03 8.18
N THR A 224 6.21 -19.83 7.97
CA THR A 224 5.41 -18.60 8.05
C THR A 224 4.43 -18.52 6.89
N SER A 225 4.80 -18.91 5.67
CA SER A 225 3.89 -18.90 4.50
C SER A 225 2.66 -19.81 4.65
N ALA A 226 2.69 -20.82 5.51
CA ALA A 226 1.50 -21.63 5.81
C ALA A 226 0.39 -20.83 6.53
N ILE A 227 0.76 -19.80 7.30
CA ILE A 227 -0.16 -18.98 8.10
C ILE A 227 -1.18 -18.24 7.20
N PRO A 228 -0.78 -17.40 6.22
CA PRO A 228 -1.74 -16.71 5.36
C PRO A 228 -2.57 -17.68 4.52
N ILE A 229 -2.01 -18.81 4.09
CA ILE A 229 -2.77 -19.84 3.36
C ILE A 229 -3.91 -20.42 4.22
N ALA A 230 -3.66 -20.64 5.51
CA ALA A 230 -4.67 -21.18 6.43
C ALA A 230 -5.70 -20.13 6.90
N LEU A 231 -5.25 -18.89 7.12
CA LEU A 231 -6.05 -17.84 7.77
C LEU A 231 -6.78 -16.90 6.80
N MET A 232 -6.16 -16.55 5.66
CA MET A 232 -6.67 -15.47 4.83
C MET A 232 -7.86 -15.89 3.98
N ARG A 233 -8.93 -15.09 4.02
CA ARG A 233 -10.17 -15.32 3.27
C ARG A 233 -10.69 -14.00 2.74
N THR A 234 -11.24 -13.98 1.53
CA THR A 234 -11.96 -12.82 1.03
C THR A 234 -13.34 -12.73 1.68
N LYS A 235 -13.83 -11.51 1.91
CA LYS A 235 -15.21 -11.30 2.36
C LYS A 235 -16.09 -11.30 1.12
N THR A 236 -16.76 -12.43 0.91
CA THR A 236 -17.57 -12.72 -0.25
C THR A 236 -18.83 -11.84 -0.29
N HIS A 237 -18.79 -10.70 -0.99
CA HIS A 237 -20.02 -10.05 -1.46
C HIS A 237 -20.59 -10.90 -2.61
N SER A 238 -21.45 -11.87 -2.27
CA SER A 238 -22.15 -12.78 -3.20
C SER A 238 -21.26 -13.55 -4.18
N GLU A 239 -20.85 -14.75 -3.76
CA GLU A 239 -19.99 -15.69 -4.48
C GLU A 239 -20.54 -16.13 -5.85
N ARG A 240 -21.82 -15.84 -6.14
CA ARG A 240 -22.51 -16.26 -7.36
C ARG A 240 -22.78 -15.11 -8.34
N LEU A 241 -22.89 -13.87 -7.87
CA LEU A 241 -23.15 -12.72 -8.74
C LEU A 241 -21.87 -12.07 -9.26
N SER A 242 -20.84 -11.91 -8.41
CA SER A 242 -19.53 -11.37 -8.81
C SER A 242 -18.78 -12.28 -9.79
N LYS A 243 -18.87 -13.61 -9.65
CA LYS A 243 -18.18 -14.54 -10.57
C LYS A 243 -18.64 -14.43 -12.04
N ARG A 244 -19.89 -14.02 -12.30
CA ARG A 244 -20.41 -13.84 -13.68
C ARG A 244 -20.17 -12.44 -14.24
N ILE A 245 -20.12 -11.41 -13.39
CA ILE A 245 -19.96 -10.02 -13.82
C ILE A 245 -18.48 -9.61 -13.87
N VAL A 246 -17.67 -10.02 -12.89
CA VAL A 246 -16.24 -9.68 -12.80
C VAL A 246 -15.40 -10.48 -13.79
N ALA A 247 -15.72 -11.76 -14.03
CA ALA A 247 -15.03 -12.58 -15.04
C ALA A 247 -15.16 -12.02 -16.48
N ARG A 248 -16.13 -11.14 -16.73
CA ARG A 248 -16.33 -10.48 -18.03
C ARG A 248 -15.56 -9.16 -18.17
N ASN A 249 -15.01 -8.63 -17.08
CA ASN A 249 -14.36 -7.30 -17.01
C ASN A 249 -13.07 -7.29 -16.15
N CYS A 250 -12.24 -8.34 -16.22
CA CYS A 250 -10.88 -8.34 -15.67
C CYS A 250 -9.95 -7.44 -16.50
N SER A 251 -10.22 -6.13 -16.51
CA SER A 251 -9.33 -5.15 -17.13
C SER A 251 -8.12 -4.95 -16.24
N LEU A 252 -6.91 -5.05 -16.81
CA LEU A 252 -5.66 -4.67 -16.14
C LEU A 252 -5.66 -3.19 -15.70
N ILE A 253 -6.49 -2.37 -16.35
CA ILE A 253 -6.51 -0.92 -16.18
C ILE A 253 -7.95 -0.46 -15.93
N ASP A 254 -8.18 0.22 -14.81
CA ASP A 254 -9.41 0.96 -14.56
C ASP A 254 -9.29 2.37 -15.17
N TYR A 255 -9.77 2.53 -16.40
CA TYR A 255 -9.73 3.83 -17.08
C TYR A 255 -10.47 4.95 -16.35
N SER A 256 -11.42 4.62 -15.46
CA SER A 256 -12.11 5.62 -14.63
C SER A 256 -11.15 6.30 -13.65
N ALA A 257 -10.09 5.60 -13.23
CA ALA A 257 -9.09 6.12 -12.31
C ALA A 257 -8.31 7.31 -12.90
N PHE A 258 -8.12 7.36 -14.22
CA PHE A 258 -7.50 8.51 -14.89
C PHE A 258 -8.40 9.75 -14.98
N ARG A 259 -9.69 9.62 -14.64
CA ARG A 259 -10.64 10.74 -14.58
C ARG A 259 -10.98 11.14 -13.15
N ASP A 260 -10.29 10.58 -12.15
CA ASP A 260 -10.49 10.82 -10.72
C ASP A 260 -9.32 11.68 -10.18
N PRO A 261 -9.46 13.02 -10.13
CA PRO A 261 -8.35 13.90 -9.76
C PRO A 261 -7.76 13.64 -8.36
N PRO A 262 -8.56 13.39 -7.30
CA PRO A 262 -8.02 12.95 -6.01
C PRO A 262 -7.14 11.71 -6.11
N TYR A 263 -7.57 10.68 -6.85
CA TYR A 263 -6.75 9.47 -7.05
C TYR A 263 -5.43 9.80 -7.77
N LEU A 264 -5.46 10.61 -8.82
CA LEU A 264 -4.23 11.02 -9.52
C LEU A 264 -3.27 11.82 -8.64
N LEU A 265 -3.79 12.75 -7.84
CA LEU A 265 -3.00 13.57 -6.91
C LEU A 265 -2.40 12.72 -5.79
N LEU A 266 -3.15 11.74 -5.26
CA LEU A 266 -2.61 10.76 -4.32
C LEU A 266 -1.46 9.97 -4.96
N ASN A 267 -1.64 9.47 -6.17
CA ASN A 267 -0.61 8.69 -6.88
C ASN A 267 0.66 9.51 -7.15
N LEU A 268 0.53 10.78 -7.55
CA LEU A 268 1.68 11.68 -7.69
C LEU A 268 2.38 11.92 -6.34
N GLY A 269 1.60 12.13 -5.28
CA GLY A 269 2.14 12.29 -3.93
C GLY A 269 2.94 11.06 -3.49
N LEU A 270 2.34 9.87 -3.62
CA LEU A 270 3.00 8.61 -3.33
C LEU A 270 4.26 8.40 -4.19
N PHE A 271 4.19 8.68 -5.49
CA PHE A 271 5.33 8.56 -6.40
C PHE A 271 6.53 9.39 -5.92
N PHE A 272 6.36 10.69 -5.72
CA PHE A 272 7.45 11.55 -5.26
C PHE A 272 7.89 11.24 -3.83
N GLY A 273 6.94 10.91 -2.94
CA GLY A 273 7.23 10.58 -1.55
C GLY A 273 8.07 9.32 -1.43
N PHE A 274 7.69 8.24 -2.13
CA PHE A 274 8.48 7.02 -2.17
C PHE A 274 9.85 7.26 -2.82
N MET A 275 9.95 8.03 -3.91
CA MET A 275 11.26 8.39 -4.47
C MET A 275 12.17 9.05 -3.43
N GLY A 276 11.71 10.11 -2.77
CA GLY A 276 12.50 10.86 -1.80
C GLY A 276 12.87 10.04 -0.57
N LEU A 277 11.91 9.30 0.00
CA LEU A 277 12.15 8.45 1.17
C LEU A 277 13.16 7.34 0.89
N TYR A 278 13.02 6.65 -0.25
CA TYR A 278 13.95 5.55 -0.58
C TYR A 278 15.37 6.05 -0.77
N ILE A 279 15.59 7.18 -1.44
CA ILE A 279 16.95 7.72 -1.61
C ILE A 279 17.62 7.91 -0.23
N VAL A 280 16.91 8.49 0.74
CA VAL A 280 17.45 8.65 2.10
C VAL A 280 17.75 7.29 2.73
N LEU A 281 16.85 6.31 2.63
CA LEU A 281 17.07 4.95 3.16
C LEU A 281 18.30 4.27 2.56
N TYR A 282 18.54 4.43 1.27
CA TYR A 282 19.68 3.82 0.56
C TYR A 282 21.01 4.52 0.85
N TYR A 283 21.01 5.85 0.98
CA TYR A 283 22.24 6.64 1.08
C TYR A 283 22.64 7.03 2.51
N VAL A 284 21.80 6.77 3.53
CA VAL A 284 22.10 7.17 4.92
C VAL A 284 23.37 6.53 5.48
N GLU A 285 23.64 5.27 5.14
CA GLU A 285 24.86 4.57 5.55
C GLU A 285 26.09 5.16 4.85
N LEU A 286 26.00 5.36 3.52
CA LEU A 286 27.07 6.00 2.75
C LEU A 286 27.35 7.43 3.24
N PHE A 287 26.31 8.17 3.62
CA PHE A 287 26.44 9.50 4.20
C PHE A 287 27.25 9.45 5.51
N ALA A 288 26.96 8.48 6.38
CA ALA A 288 27.66 8.30 7.65
C ALA A 288 29.15 8.00 7.45
N LEU A 289 29.45 7.04 6.57
CA LEU A 289 30.82 6.63 6.24
C LEU A 289 31.61 7.78 5.62
N ASP A 290 31.02 8.52 4.69
CA ASP A 290 31.71 9.63 4.01
C ASP A 290 32.00 10.82 4.93
N HIS A 291 31.16 11.04 5.95
CA HIS A 291 31.36 12.06 6.97
C HIS A 291 32.21 11.57 8.15
N ASN A 292 32.83 10.39 8.05
CA ASN A 292 33.65 9.76 9.09
C ASN A 292 32.91 9.61 10.44
N ILE A 293 31.59 9.38 10.38
CA ILE A 293 30.78 9.04 11.55
C ILE A 293 31.00 7.54 11.83
N SER A 294 31.22 7.18 13.11
CA SER A 294 31.67 5.85 13.55
C SER A 294 31.15 4.67 12.67
N PRO A 295 32.05 3.85 12.08
CA PRO A 295 31.66 2.71 11.24
C PRO A 295 30.72 1.74 11.97
N GLU A 296 30.97 1.54 13.27
CA GLU A 296 30.19 0.65 14.12
C GLU A 296 28.72 1.05 14.20
N ILE A 297 28.41 2.35 14.18
CA ILE A 297 27.02 2.84 14.24
C ILE A 297 26.39 2.86 12.85
N SER A 298 27.19 3.12 11.82
CA SER A 298 26.74 3.25 10.42
C SER A 298 26.07 1.97 9.92
N GLU A 299 26.62 0.81 10.26
CA GLU A 299 26.08 -0.51 9.88
C GLU A 299 24.72 -0.83 10.53
N TYR A 300 24.40 -0.22 11.68
CA TYR A 300 23.12 -0.44 12.37
C TYR A 300 22.04 0.60 12.01
N LEU A 301 22.35 1.65 11.24
CA LEU A 301 21.39 2.72 10.95
C LEU A 301 20.11 2.19 10.28
N LEU A 302 20.25 1.28 9.33
CA LEU A 302 19.08 0.68 8.65
C LEU A 302 18.25 -0.19 9.60
N ILE A 303 18.89 -0.90 10.53
CA ILE A 303 18.21 -1.70 11.56
C ILE A 303 17.46 -0.77 12.51
N ILE A 304 18.08 0.33 12.94
CA ILE A 304 17.46 1.35 13.80
C ILE A 304 16.25 1.97 13.11
N ILE A 305 16.35 2.32 11.82
CA ILE A 305 15.24 2.85 11.02
C ILE A 305 14.08 1.85 10.93
N ASN A 306 14.38 0.57 10.67
CA ASN A 306 13.33 -0.45 10.60
C ASN A 306 12.64 -0.64 11.97
N LEU A 307 13.40 -0.69 13.06
CA LEU A 307 12.85 -0.78 14.42
C LEU A 307 11.99 0.43 14.78
N SER A 308 12.44 1.64 14.49
CA SER A 308 11.67 2.86 14.76
C SER A 308 10.46 3.02 13.84
N SER A 309 10.42 2.35 12.69
CA SER A 309 9.25 2.32 11.81
C SER A 309 8.08 1.52 12.35
N LEU A 310 8.30 0.58 13.28
CA LEU A 310 7.24 -0.20 13.91
C LEU A 310 6.21 0.69 14.65
N PRO A 311 6.60 1.56 15.61
CA PRO A 311 5.66 2.50 16.20
C PRO A 311 5.13 3.52 15.17
N GLY A 312 5.93 3.87 14.16
CA GLY A 312 5.53 4.73 13.05
C GLY A 312 4.37 4.17 12.20
N ARG A 313 4.22 2.84 12.13
CA ARG A 313 3.12 2.19 11.41
C ARG A 313 1.85 2.10 12.25
N LEU A 314 1.99 1.84 13.54
CA LEU A 314 0.86 1.61 14.44
C LEU A 314 0.23 2.92 14.93
N ILE A 315 1.04 3.85 15.44
CA ILE A 315 0.56 5.07 16.09
C ILE A 315 -0.10 6.00 15.05
N PRO A 316 0.58 6.41 13.97
CA PRO A 316 -0.04 7.11 12.83
C PRO A 316 -1.20 6.34 12.20
N GLY A 317 -1.16 5.00 12.15
CA GLY A 317 -2.28 4.17 11.69
C GLY A 317 -3.55 4.38 12.52
N TYR A 318 -3.43 4.36 13.85
CA TYR A 318 -4.53 4.64 14.76
C TYR A 318 -5.11 6.05 14.59
N TYR A 319 -4.26 7.06 14.41
CA TYR A 319 -4.72 8.43 14.19
C TYR A 319 -5.33 8.61 12.80
N ALA A 320 -4.82 7.91 11.78
CA ALA A 320 -5.32 7.97 10.41
C ALA A 320 -6.78 7.54 10.30
N ASP A 321 -7.26 6.63 11.15
CA ASP A 321 -8.69 6.27 11.21
C ASP A 321 -9.59 7.41 11.73
N ARG A 322 -9.02 8.41 12.43
CA ARG A 322 -9.77 9.53 13.04
C ARG A 322 -9.65 10.84 12.28
N ILE A 323 -8.46 11.12 11.75
CA ILE A 323 -8.15 12.38 11.06
C ILE A 323 -7.91 12.18 9.57
N GLY A 324 -7.93 10.95 9.10
CA GLY A 324 -7.81 10.59 7.70
C GLY A 324 -6.42 10.15 7.27
N SER A 325 -6.35 9.10 6.45
CA SER A 325 -5.10 8.48 5.99
C SER A 325 -4.24 9.46 5.18
N ILE A 326 -4.85 10.23 4.29
CA ILE A 326 -4.16 11.21 3.44
C ILE A 326 -3.61 12.37 4.27
N ASN A 327 -4.33 12.78 5.33
CA ASN A 327 -3.88 13.86 6.23
C ASN A 327 -2.65 13.43 7.03
N VAL A 328 -2.67 12.20 7.56
CA VAL A 328 -1.50 11.64 8.24
C VAL A 328 -0.32 11.51 7.29
N GLN A 329 -0.54 11.00 6.07
CA GLN A 329 0.50 10.91 5.05
C GLN A 329 1.12 12.25 4.70
N PHE A 330 0.31 13.30 4.55
CA PHE A 330 0.78 14.67 4.37
C PHE A 330 1.69 15.11 5.53
N SER A 331 1.25 14.94 6.78
CA SER A 331 2.02 15.35 7.95
C SER A 331 3.37 14.65 8.05
N VAL A 332 3.41 13.33 7.78
CA VAL A 332 4.66 12.57 7.84
C VAL A 332 5.55 12.81 6.62
N ALA A 333 4.99 13.11 5.45
CA ALA A 333 5.77 13.56 4.30
C ALA A 333 6.47 14.91 4.59
N LEU A 334 5.76 15.84 5.22
CA LEU A 334 6.30 17.14 5.64
C LEU A 334 7.37 16.98 6.72
N LEU A 335 7.13 16.12 7.71
CA LEU A 335 8.13 15.78 8.73
C LEU A 335 9.38 15.17 8.09
N SER A 336 9.21 14.22 7.17
CA SER A 336 10.33 13.59 6.45
C SER A 336 11.12 14.60 5.63
N MET A 337 10.44 15.55 4.99
CA MET A 337 11.09 16.66 4.27
C MET A 337 11.98 17.47 5.20
N ILE A 338 11.45 17.91 6.34
CA ILE A 338 12.19 18.70 7.34
C ILE A 338 13.41 17.92 7.84
N LEU A 339 13.20 16.66 8.26
CA LEU A 339 14.28 15.79 8.73
C LEU A 339 15.35 15.60 7.65
N THR A 340 14.95 15.42 6.39
CA THR A 340 15.90 15.28 5.27
C THR A 340 16.79 16.51 5.13
N PHE A 341 16.24 17.73 5.24
CA PHE A 341 17.05 18.94 5.24
C PHE A 341 17.97 19.04 6.47
N CYS A 342 17.57 18.49 7.63
CA CYS A 342 18.45 18.41 8.80
C CYS A 342 19.71 17.55 8.56
N LEU A 343 19.72 16.61 7.61
CA LEU A 343 20.96 15.89 7.25
C LEU A 343 22.09 16.82 6.83
N MET A 344 21.77 18.01 6.28
CA MET A 344 22.80 18.98 5.90
C MET A 344 23.67 19.44 7.08
N THR A 345 23.15 19.42 8.31
CA THR A 345 23.84 19.91 9.52
C THR A 345 24.36 18.80 10.43
N ILE A 346 23.93 17.56 10.23
CA ILE A 346 24.32 16.41 11.07
C ILE A 346 25.79 16.06 10.88
N ARG A 347 26.55 16.04 11.98
CA ARG A 347 27.99 15.71 11.99
C ARG A 347 28.39 14.74 13.11
N SER A 348 27.45 14.32 13.97
CA SER A 348 27.74 13.44 15.10
C SER A 348 26.95 12.15 15.04
N ALA A 349 27.51 11.06 15.57
CA ALA A 349 26.82 9.78 15.62
C ALA A 349 25.49 9.85 16.37
N ALA A 350 25.46 10.54 17.52
CA ALA A 350 24.23 10.72 18.29
C ALA A 350 23.14 11.45 17.50
N SER A 351 23.48 12.53 16.79
CA SER A 351 22.49 13.26 15.97
C SER A 351 21.98 12.43 14.79
N LEU A 352 22.84 11.60 14.19
CA LEU A 352 22.44 10.69 13.12
C LEU A 352 21.53 9.56 13.60
N VAL A 353 21.77 9.02 14.81
CA VAL A 353 20.88 8.03 15.44
C VAL A 353 19.51 8.64 15.75
N VAL A 354 19.48 9.87 16.30
CA VAL A 354 18.20 10.57 16.54
C VAL A 354 17.45 10.80 15.23
N PHE A 355 18.16 11.22 14.17
CA PHE A 355 17.58 11.32 12.83
C PHE A 355 17.02 9.97 12.36
N ALA A 356 17.77 8.88 12.47
CA ALA A 356 17.33 7.54 12.06
C ALA A 356 16.05 7.09 12.79
N VAL A 357 15.93 7.40 14.08
CA VAL A 357 14.72 7.10 14.87
C VAL A 357 13.52 7.91 14.38
N LEU A 358 13.66 9.23 14.25
CA LEU A 358 12.56 10.11 13.83
C LEU A 358 12.16 9.86 12.37
N PHE A 359 13.15 9.68 11.50
CA PHE A 359 12.94 9.40 10.09
C PHE A 359 12.29 8.03 9.91
N GLY A 360 12.74 7.00 10.62
CA GLY A 360 12.11 5.68 10.57
C GLY A 360 10.67 5.67 11.08
N PHE A 361 10.35 6.41 12.15
CA PHE A 361 8.96 6.62 12.57
C PHE A 361 8.13 7.23 11.43
N SER A 362 8.65 8.27 10.79
CA SER A 362 7.96 8.98 9.71
C SER A 362 7.81 8.13 8.44
N THR A 363 8.83 7.38 8.05
CA THR A 363 8.78 6.48 6.88
C THR A 363 7.86 5.29 7.13
N GLY A 364 7.85 4.76 8.35
CA GLY A 364 6.93 3.70 8.75
C GLY A 364 5.48 4.10 8.50
N ALA A 365 5.10 5.29 8.95
CA ALA A 365 3.77 5.85 8.74
C ALA A 365 3.44 6.01 7.25
N PHE A 366 4.36 6.61 6.49
CA PHE A 366 4.18 6.87 5.08
C PHE A 366 4.02 5.57 4.27
N MET A 367 4.77 4.53 4.59
CA MET A 367 4.74 3.24 3.88
C MET A 367 3.55 2.35 4.28
N GLY A 368 3.02 2.48 5.50
CA GLY A 368 1.93 1.63 6.00
C GLY A 368 0.53 2.07 5.56
N LEU A 369 0.36 3.35 5.23
CA LEU A 369 -0.93 3.97 4.90
C LEU A 369 -1.36 4.05 3.41
N PRO A 370 -0.52 3.86 2.37
CA PRO A 370 -0.92 4.11 0.97
C PRO A 370 -2.11 3.28 0.53
N ALA A 371 -2.16 2.01 0.94
CA ALA A 371 -3.30 1.15 0.63
C ALA A 371 -4.61 1.66 1.24
N ALA A 372 -4.57 2.19 2.48
CA ALA A 372 -5.75 2.80 3.11
C ALA A 372 -6.21 4.04 2.34
N GLY A 373 -5.29 4.90 1.88
CA GLY A 373 -5.61 6.07 1.05
C GLY A 373 -6.28 5.71 -0.27
N VAL A 374 -5.76 4.69 -0.97
CA VAL A 374 -6.36 4.19 -2.23
C VAL A 374 -7.74 3.58 -1.99
N VAL A 375 -7.91 2.82 -0.91
CA VAL A 375 -9.19 2.24 -0.52
C VAL A 375 -10.22 3.34 -0.21
N ASN A 376 -9.85 4.36 0.58
CA ASN A 376 -10.76 5.46 0.95
C ASN A 376 -11.20 6.30 -0.27
N LEU A 377 -10.33 6.44 -1.29
CA LEU A 377 -10.68 7.15 -2.52
C LEU A 377 -11.47 6.29 -3.52
N SER A 378 -11.46 4.97 -3.37
CA SER A 378 -12.12 4.06 -4.31
C SER A 378 -13.60 3.92 -4.00
N ALA A 379 -14.44 4.62 -4.77
CA ALA A 379 -15.90 4.53 -4.64
C ALA A 379 -16.43 3.12 -4.98
N ASP A 380 -15.85 2.48 -6.00
CA ASP A 380 -16.21 1.12 -6.41
C ASP A 380 -15.32 0.09 -5.70
N LYS A 381 -15.88 -0.53 -4.66
CA LYS A 381 -15.17 -1.55 -3.87
C LYS A 381 -14.82 -2.82 -4.66
N SER A 382 -15.45 -3.05 -5.81
CA SER A 382 -15.15 -4.22 -6.66
C SER A 382 -13.84 -4.11 -7.46
N LYS A 383 -13.25 -2.90 -7.52
CA LYS A 383 -12.03 -2.61 -8.28
C LYS A 383 -10.85 -2.20 -7.41
N ILE A 384 -10.94 -2.42 -6.09
CA ILE A 384 -9.88 -2.03 -5.14
C ILE A 384 -8.56 -2.71 -5.51
N GLY A 385 -8.58 -4.00 -5.87
CA GLY A 385 -7.36 -4.72 -6.26
C GLY A 385 -6.73 -4.10 -7.51
N THR A 386 -7.52 -3.82 -8.55
CA THR A 386 -7.05 -3.21 -9.80
C THR A 386 -6.46 -1.81 -9.55
N ARG A 387 -7.16 -0.94 -8.81
CA ARG A 387 -6.66 0.41 -8.48
C ARG A 387 -5.40 0.35 -7.63
N LEU A 388 -5.34 -0.54 -6.64
CA LEU A 388 -4.15 -0.72 -5.83
C LEU A 388 -2.95 -1.22 -6.67
N GLY A 389 -3.18 -2.17 -7.58
CA GLY A 389 -2.17 -2.66 -8.51
C GLY A 389 -1.63 -1.57 -9.45
N MET A 390 -2.51 -0.72 -9.98
CA MET A 390 -2.14 0.45 -10.78
C MET A 390 -1.28 1.44 -9.98
N THR A 391 -1.67 1.76 -8.74
CA THR A 391 -0.88 2.62 -7.85
C THR A 391 0.50 2.04 -7.56
N LEU A 392 0.56 0.76 -7.21
CA LEU A 392 1.82 0.09 -6.89
C LEU A 392 2.78 0.07 -8.08
N ALA A 393 2.28 -0.18 -9.29
CA ALA A 393 3.11 -0.15 -10.48
C ALA A 393 3.62 1.26 -10.81
N PHE A 394 2.76 2.29 -10.69
CA PHE A 394 3.17 3.67 -10.91
C PHE A 394 4.26 4.11 -9.92
N VAL A 395 4.06 3.83 -8.64
CA VAL A 395 5.06 4.07 -7.58
C VAL A 395 6.35 3.28 -7.83
N GLY A 396 6.23 2.03 -8.27
CA GLY A 396 7.37 1.16 -8.56
C GLY A 396 8.31 1.74 -9.62
N ILE A 397 7.78 2.43 -10.64
CA ILE A 397 8.58 3.14 -11.64
C ILE A 397 9.42 4.24 -10.97
N GLY A 398 8.84 5.00 -10.04
CA GLY A 398 9.53 6.05 -9.30
C GLY A 398 10.69 5.50 -8.48
N VAL A 399 10.45 4.42 -7.73
CA VAL A 399 11.49 3.74 -6.93
C VAL A 399 12.61 3.19 -7.81
N LEU A 400 12.29 2.69 -9.02
CA LEU A 400 13.30 2.18 -9.95
C LEU A 400 14.24 3.28 -10.44
N VAL A 401 13.72 4.45 -10.78
CA VAL A 401 14.52 5.56 -11.33
C VAL A 401 15.18 6.44 -10.26
N SER A 402 14.70 6.40 -9.02
CA SER A 402 15.17 7.31 -7.96
C SER A 402 16.64 7.13 -7.61
N ASN A 403 17.11 5.89 -7.46
CA ASN A 403 18.49 5.59 -7.06
C ASN A 403 19.53 5.96 -8.13
N PRO A 404 19.32 5.65 -9.43
CA PRO A 404 20.21 6.14 -10.49
C PRO A 404 20.30 7.67 -10.57
N ILE A 405 19.16 8.37 -10.44
CA ILE A 405 19.12 9.84 -10.43
C ILE A 405 19.93 10.36 -9.22
N ALA A 406 19.71 9.79 -8.04
CA ALA A 406 20.46 10.12 -6.83
C ALA A 406 21.97 9.93 -7.00
N GLY A 407 22.39 8.80 -7.59
CA GLY A 407 23.80 8.51 -7.84
C GLY A 407 24.44 9.50 -8.83
N ALA A 408 23.72 9.89 -9.88
CA ALA A 408 24.17 10.89 -10.83
C ALA A 408 24.32 12.28 -10.19
N ILE A 409 23.41 12.65 -9.28
CA ILE A 409 23.48 13.92 -8.54
C ILE A 409 24.67 13.92 -7.58
N LEU A 410 24.88 12.82 -6.85
CA LEU A 410 26.00 12.69 -5.91
C LEU A 410 27.33 12.76 -6.65
N GLY A 411 27.46 11.97 -7.73
CA GLY A 411 28.62 11.93 -8.61
C GLY A 411 29.95 11.64 -7.90
N ALA A 412 31.05 11.73 -8.65
CA ALA A 412 32.40 11.57 -8.09
C ALA A 412 32.77 12.69 -7.10
N ASN A 413 32.13 13.85 -7.23
CA ASN A 413 32.37 15.03 -6.41
C ASN A 413 31.69 14.96 -5.03
N LYS A 414 30.95 13.88 -4.71
CA LYS A 414 30.25 13.70 -3.45
C LYS A 414 29.36 14.89 -3.10
N ASN A 415 28.54 15.32 -4.08
CA ASN A 415 27.64 16.46 -3.94
C ASN A 415 26.43 16.12 -3.05
N TRP A 416 26.67 15.97 -1.75
CA TRP A 416 25.65 15.67 -0.75
C TRP A 416 24.60 16.76 -0.63
N VAL A 417 24.99 18.03 -0.78
CA VAL A 417 24.04 19.16 -0.73
C VAL A 417 23.03 19.06 -1.86
N GLY A 418 23.48 18.76 -3.09
CA GLY A 418 22.61 18.54 -4.24
C GLY A 418 21.67 17.34 -4.02
N LEU A 419 22.21 16.23 -3.51
CA LEU A 419 21.43 15.02 -3.26
C LEU A 419 20.35 15.24 -2.19
N ILE A 420 20.71 15.85 -1.06
CA ILE A 420 19.77 16.14 0.03
C ILE A 420 18.71 17.15 -0.44
N SER A 421 19.10 18.16 -1.22
CA SER A 421 18.15 19.15 -1.78
C SER A 421 17.15 18.49 -2.73
N TRP A 422 17.60 17.57 -3.59
CA TRP A 422 16.73 16.80 -4.48
C TRP A 422 15.75 15.93 -3.69
N CYS A 423 16.22 15.21 -2.66
CA CYS A 423 15.35 14.41 -1.79
C CYS A 423 14.30 15.28 -1.08
N GLY A 424 14.74 16.41 -0.51
CA GLY A 424 13.84 17.37 0.12
C GLY A 424 12.80 17.92 -0.85
N ALA A 425 13.18 18.23 -2.09
CA ALA A 425 12.26 18.70 -3.12
C ALA A 425 11.21 17.65 -3.51
N LEU A 426 11.61 16.37 -3.62
CA LEU A 426 10.67 15.26 -3.88
C LEU A 426 9.66 15.11 -2.73
N LEU A 427 10.12 15.19 -1.48
CA LEU A 427 9.25 15.11 -0.30
C LEU A 427 8.34 16.35 -0.16
N ALA A 428 8.82 17.52 -0.58
CA ALA A 428 8.00 18.73 -0.70
C ALA A 428 6.90 18.54 -1.75
N ALA A 429 7.25 18.03 -2.94
CA ALA A 429 6.30 17.72 -4.00
C ALA A 429 5.25 16.70 -3.53
N SER A 430 5.67 15.66 -2.81
CA SER A 430 4.77 14.69 -2.16
C SER A 430 3.78 15.39 -1.23
N SER A 431 4.26 16.25 -0.35
CA SER A 431 3.43 16.97 0.62
C SER A 431 2.43 17.89 -0.09
N VAL A 432 2.86 18.62 -1.11
CA VAL A 432 1.99 19.48 -1.93
C VAL A 432 0.92 18.66 -2.64
N SER A 433 1.28 17.54 -3.28
CA SER A 433 0.32 16.67 -3.96
C SER A 433 -0.70 16.04 -3.00
N MET A 434 -0.29 15.63 -1.79
CA MET A 434 -1.19 15.10 -0.78
C MET A 434 -2.14 16.17 -0.22
N ALA A 435 -1.65 17.39 0.00
CA ALA A 435 -2.49 18.52 0.37
C ALA A 435 -3.51 18.86 -0.74
N ALA A 436 -3.07 18.87 -2.00
CA ALA A 436 -3.93 19.08 -3.15
C ALA A 436 -4.99 17.97 -3.29
N CYS A 437 -4.62 16.71 -3.06
CA CYS A 437 -5.55 15.58 -3.03
C CYS A 437 -6.66 15.79 -2.00
N ARG A 438 -6.29 16.16 -0.76
CA ARG A 438 -7.25 16.48 0.31
C ARG A 438 -8.19 17.60 -0.12
N ILE A 439 -7.64 18.71 -0.60
CA ILE A 439 -8.43 19.89 -1.01
C ILE A 439 -9.37 19.54 -2.17
N SER A 440 -8.93 18.71 -3.11
CA SER A 440 -9.75 18.30 -4.25
C SER A 440 -10.96 17.43 -3.85
N LYS A 441 -10.88 16.71 -2.73
CA LYS A 441 -11.92 15.76 -2.31
C LYS A 441 -12.86 16.33 -1.25
N VAL A 442 -12.35 17.19 -0.35
CA VAL A 442 -13.09 17.75 0.80
C VAL A 442 -13.29 19.27 0.70
N GLY A 443 -12.68 19.91 -0.28
CA GLY A 443 -12.58 21.36 -0.31
C GLY A 443 -11.57 21.91 0.71
N THR A 444 -11.60 23.23 0.91
CA THR A 444 -10.60 23.96 1.69
C THR A 444 -10.84 23.95 3.21
N ARG A 445 -11.96 23.39 3.68
CA ARG A 445 -12.29 23.35 5.11
C ARG A 445 -11.46 22.29 5.84
N LEU A 446 -10.83 22.69 6.95
CA LEU A 446 -9.97 21.83 7.77
C LEU A 446 -10.77 20.82 8.63
N SER A 447 -12.08 21.01 8.78
CA SER A 447 -12.96 20.26 9.70
C SER A 447 -13.53 18.95 9.15
N GLU A 448 -13.42 18.72 7.85
CA GLU A 448 -13.95 17.52 7.21
C GLU A 448 -12.82 16.49 7.00
N VAL A 449 -13.10 15.25 7.39
CA VAL A 449 -12.14 14.13 7.44
C VAL A 449 -12.48 13.12 6.34
N ILE A 450 -11.46 12.61 5.62
CA ILE A 450 -11.54 11.46 4.69
C ILE A 450 -10.85 10.25 5.30
#